data_AF-A0A6I1VXP6-F1
#
_entry.id   AF-A0A6I1VXP6-F1
#
_cell.length_a   1.000
_cell.length_b   1.000
_cell.length_c   1.000
_cell.angle_alpha   90.00
_cell.angle_beta   90.00
_cell.angle_gamma   90.00
#
_symmetry.space_group_name_H-M   'P 1'
#
loop_
_entity.id
_entity.type
_entity.pdbx_description
1 polymer ?
#
loop_
_entity_poly.entity_id
_entity_poly.type
_entity_poly.pdbx_seq_one_letter_code
_entity_poly.pdbx_strand_id
1 'polypeptide(L)'
;MQCSRLPQAALNQMIEGAKILEADSYGAKVYLLQDGNIVKLFRRKRLLSSALLRPYSKRFIDNAAQLEKLGIPTLKVLAFYRLDKPGMTAVLYRPLPGETLRQIAEKNGFDWTENLPKLIELIRRLHAAGIYFRSLHLGNIV
;
A
#
# COMPACT_ATOMS: atom_id res chain seq x y z
N MET A 1 -8.96 6.55 -12.26
CA MET A 1 -9.97 6.03 -11.32
C MET A 1 -10.75 7.20 -10.74
N GLN A 2 -12.08 7.12 -10.71
CA GLN A 2 -12.95 8.15 -10.12
C GLN A 2 -12.88 8.09 -8.59
N CYS A 3 -12.95 9.25 -7.93
CA CYS A 3 -12.99 9.34 -6.47
C CYS A 3 -14.45 9.46 -6.01
N SER A 4 -14.95 8.46 -5.28
CA SER A 4 -16.30 8.49 -4.70
C SER A 4 -16.27 8.95 -3.24
N ARG A 5 -17.40 9.43 -2.70
CA ARG A 5 -17.51 9.75 -1.28
C ARG A 5 -17.74 8.47 -0.47
N LEU A 6 -17.06 8.33 0.66
CA LEU A 6 -17.29 7.29 1.66
C LEU A 6 -17.67 7.96 3.00
N PRO A 7 -18.96 7.93 3.39
CA PRO A 7 -19.41 8.48 4.66
C PRO A 7 -18.76 7.77 5.86
N GLN A 8 -18.65 8.46 6.99
CA GLN A 8 -18.02 7.92 8.20
C GLN A 8 -18.69 6.62 8.68
N ALA A 9 -20.03 6.52 8.62
CA ALA A 9 -20.74 5.29 8.98
C ALA A 9 -20.36 4.10 8.09
N ALA A 10 -20.26 4.32 6.77
CA ALA A 10 -19.84 3.29 5.82
C ALA A 10 -18.36 2.90 6.01
N LEU A 11 -17.49 3.86 6.34
CA LEU A 11 -16.10 3.55 6.71
C LEU A 11 -16.04 2.71 7.99
N ASN A 12 -16.81 3.05 9.03
CA ASN A 12 -16.85 2.30 10.28
C ASN A 12 -17.28 0.85 10.05
N GLN A 13 -18.32 0.65 9.25
CA GLN A 13 -18.78 -0.69 8.86
C GLN A 13 -17.72 -1.44 8.05
N MET A 14 -17.06 -0.76 7.10
CA MET A 14 -16.00 -1.37 6.28
C MET A 14 -14.82 -1.89 7.12
N ILE A 15 -14.46 -1.19 8.20
CA ILE A 15 -13.33 -1.56 9.07
C ILE A 15 -13.74 -2.38 10.30
N GLU A 16 -15.02 -2.75 10.41
CA GLU A 16 -15.51 -3.55 11.53
C GLU A 16 -14.86 -4.93 11.54
N GLY A 17 -14.26 -5.31 12.69
CA GLY A 17 -13.49 -6.55 12.82
C GLY A 17 -12.22 -6.63 11.97
N ALA A 18 -11.79 -5.52 11.35
CA ALA A 18 -10.56 -5.48 10.57
C ALA A 18 -9.32 -5.49 11.48
N LYS A 19 -8.27 -6.20 11.05
CA LYS A 19 -6.97 -6.19 11.74
C LYS A 19 -6.21 -4.92 11.37
N ILE A 20 -5.71 -4.20 12.37
CA ILE A 20 -4.85 -3.04 12.14
C ILE A 20 -3.45 -3.53 11.73
N LEU A 21 -3.01 -3.15 10.53
CA LEU A 21 -1.66 -3.47 10.03
C LEU A 21 -0.65 -2.34 10.32
N GLU A 22 -1.10 -1.09 10.31
CA GLU A 22 -0.24 0.07 10.53
C GLU A 22 -1.01 1.22 11.19
N ALA A 23 -0.38 1.89 12.14
CA ALA A 23 -0.88 3.08 12.82
C ALA A 23 0.13 4.23 12.76
N ASP A 24 -0.34 5.47 12.92
CA ASP A 24 0.51 6.63 13.17
C ASP A 24 0.03 7.41 14.40
N SER A 25 0.61 8.58 14.66
CA SER A 25 0.23 9.45 15.79
C SER A 25 -1.24 9.87 15.79
N TYR A 26 -1.97 9.67 14.70
CA TYR A 26 -3.39 9.96 14.58
C TYR A 26 -4.26 8.68 14.58
N GLY A 27 -3.67 7.53 14.92
CA GLY A 27 -4.33 6.23 15.03
C GLY A 27 -4.11 5.31 13.82
N ALA A 28 -4.90 4.25 13.76
CA ALA A 28 -4.82 3.25 12.69
C ALA A 28 -5.03 3.88 11.29
N LYS A 29 -4.21 3.46 10.34
CA LYS A 29 -4.21 3.98 8.95
C LYS A 29 -4.19 2.89 7.89
N VAL A 30 -3.83 1.65 8.22
CA VAL A 30 -3.94 0.51 7.30
C VAL A 30 -4.70 -0.60 8.01
N TYR A 31 -5.78 -1.07 7.40
CA TYR A 31 -6.65 -2.11 7.94
C TYR A 31 -6.72 -3.27 6.95
N LEU A 32 -6.46 -4.49 7.43
CA LEU A 32 -6.76 -5.73 6.73
C LEU A 32 -8.21 -6.12 7.04
N LEU A 33 -9.04 -6.08 6.01
CA LEU A 33 -10.45 -6.41 6.10
C LEU A 33 -10.65 -7.93 6.19
N GLN A 34 -11.84 -8.35 6.63
CA GLN A 34 -12.17 -9.77 6.79
C GLN A 34 -12.13 -10.57 5.46
N ASP A 35 -12.34 -9.90 4.34
CA ASP A 35 -12.26 -10.47 2.99
C ASP A 35 -10.82 -10.53 2.42
N GLY A 36 -9.82 -10.12 3.21
CA GLY A 36 -8.41 -10.08 2.82
C GLY A 36 -8.00 -8.84 2.00
N ASN A 37 -8.92 -7.95 1.66
CA ASN A 37 -8.58 -6.66 1.06
C ASN A 37 -8.00 -5.72 2.12
N ILE A 38 -7.34 -4.67 1.67
CA ILE A 38 -6.75 -3.65 2.55
C ILE A 38 -7.36 -2.29 2.24
N VAL A 39 -7.78 -1.57 3.28
CA VAL A 39 -8.09 -0.14 3.19
C VAL A 39 -6.97 0.68 3.84
N LYS A 40 -6.38 1.59 3.06
CA LYS A 40 -5.34 2.52 3.50
C LYS A 40 -5.86 3.94 3.53
N LEU A 41 -5.84 4.54 4.71
CA LEU A 41 -6.22 5.92 4.94
C LEU A 41 -5.02 6.85 4.71
N PHE A 42 -5.23 7.89 3.93
CA PHE A 42 -4.26 8.92 3.65
C PHE A 42 -4.71 10.23 4.30
N ARG A 43 -3.86 10.77 5.17
CA ARG A 43 -4.10 12.01 5.92
C ARG A 43 -3.15 13.09 5.41
N ARG A 44 -3.64 14.30 5.16
CA ARG A 44 -2.77 15.44 4.81
C ARG A 44 -2.07 15.95 6.07
N LYS A 45 -0.76 15.79 6.17
CA LYS A 45 0.04 16.20 7.36
C LYS A 45 0.45 17.69 7.38
N ARG A 46 0.42 18.40 6.25
CA ARG A 46 0.82 19.83 6.16
C ARG A 46 -0.13 20.62 5.24
N LEU A 47 -0.44 21.87 5.62
CA LEU A 47 -1.31 22.78 4.85
C LEU A 47 -0.67 23.22 3.52
N LEU A 48 0.65 23.43 3.51
CA LEU A 48 1.46 23.75 2.33
C LEU A 48 2.41 22.59 2.04
N SER A 49 2.08 21.77 1.04
CA SER A 49 2.88 20.62 0.61
C SER A 49 2.61 20.38 -0.87
N SER A 50 3.55 19.79 -1.61
CA SER A 50 3.31 19.27 -2.97
C SER A 50 2.14 18.27 -3.05
N ALA A 51 1.62 17.82 -1.90
CA ALA A 51 0.35 17.11 -1.77
C ALA A 51 -0.88 17.92 -2.21
N LEU A 52 -0.81 19.26 -2.31
CA LEU A 52 -1.88 20.11 -2.86
C LEU A 52 -2.14 19.84 -4.34
N LEU A 53 -1.09 19.55 -5.12
CA LEU A 53 -1.19 19.30 -6.56
C LEU A 53 -1.40 17.80 -6.88
N ARG A 54 -0.82 16.89 -6.07
CA ARG A 54 -1.01 15.44 -6.23
C ARG A 54 -1.09 14.76 -4.86
N PRO A 55 -2.30 14.46 -4.35
CA PRO A 55 -2.51 13.79 -3.07
C PRO A 55 -1.74 12.47 -2.98
N TYR A 56 -1.29 12.10 -1.77
CA TYR A 56 -0.53 10.86 -1.56
C TYR A 56 -1.29 9.60 -2.01
N SER A 57 -2.61 9.57 -1.84
CA SER A 57 -3.48 8.49 -2.34
C SER A 57 -3.44 8.39 -3.86
N LYS A 58 -3.46 9.52 -4.58
CA LYS A 58 -3.34 9.53 -6.04
C LYS A 58 -1.98 9.02 -6.49
N ARG A 59 -0.88 9.43 -5.84
CA ARG A 59 0.46 8.89 -6.13
C ARG A 59 0.52 7.37 -5.92
N PHE A 60 -0.12 6.87 -4.87
CA PHE A 60 -0.20 5.44 -4.59
C PHE A 60 -0.94 4.68 -5.72
N ILE A 61 -2.10 5.18 -6.15
CA ILE A 61 -2.88 4.61 -7.27
C ILE A 61 -2.06 4.64 -8.57
N ASP A 62 -1.47 5.79 -8.89
CA ASP A 62 -0.73 5.97 -10.12
C ASP A 62 0.54 5.09 -10.14
N ASN A 63 1.21 4.92 -9.00
CA ASN A 63 2.36 4.01 -8.89
C ASN A 63 1.95 2.56 -9.12
N ALA A 64 0.84 2.10 -8.54
CA ALA A 64 0.35 0.74 -8.77
C ALA A 64 0.01 0.52 -10.25
N ALA A 65 -0.66 1.48 -10.90
CA ALA A 65 -0.95 1.42 -12.33
C ALA A 65 0.33 1.43 -13.19
N GLN A 66 1.36 2.18 -12.79
CA GLN A 66 2.63 2.22 -13.51
C GLN A 66 3.41 0.90 -13.37
N LEU A 67 3.41 0.28 -12.19
CA LEU A 67 4.02 -1.04 -11.99
C LEU A 67 3.30 -2.10 -12.83
N GLU A 68 1.97 -2.09 -12.85
CA GLU A 68 1.16 -3.00 -13.68
C GLU A 68 1.50 -2.86 -15.18
N LYS A 69 1.63 -1.62 -15.69
CA LYS A 69 2.04 -1.35 -17.08
C LYS A 69 3.45 -1.87 -17.40
N LEU A 70 4.35 -1.87 -16.43
CA LEU A 70 5.73 -2.37 -16.58
C LEU A 70 5.82 -3.89 -16.31
N GLY A 71 4.68 -4.57 -16.12
CA GLY A 71 4.62 -6.00 -15.86
C GLY A 71 5.19 -6.41 -14.50
N ILE A 72 5.30 -5.47 -13.56
CA ILE A 72 5.80 -5.72 -12.21
C ILE A 72 4.61 -6.05 -11.31
N PRO A 73 4.57 -7.24 -10.70
CA PRO A 73 3.50 -7.62 -9.79
C PRO A 73 3.33 -6.60 -8.67
N THR A 74 2.09 -6.18 -8.45
CA THR A 74 1.75 -5.20 -7.42
C THR A 74 0.31 -5.40 -6.96
N LEU A 75 -0.12 -4.61 -5.98
CA LEU A 75 -1.50 -4.57 -5.51
C LEU A 75 -2.48 -4.13 -6.59
N LYS A 76 -3.74 -4.57 -6.48
CA LYS A 76 -4.82 -4.10 -7.37
C LYS A 76 -5.70 -3.09 -6.65
N VAL A 77 -5.73 -1.85 -7.13
CA VAL A 77 -6.66 -0.83 -6.61
C VAL A 77 -8.09 -1.20 -6.99
N LEU A 78 -8.97 -1.29 -5.99
CA LEU A 78 -10.38 -1.61 -6.16
C LEU A 78 -11.25 -0.35 -6.11
N ALA A 79 -10.96 0.57 -5.19
CA ALA A 79 -11.71 1.81 -5.07
C ALA A 79 -10.88 2.95 -4.46
N PHE A 80 -11.29 4.18 -4.78
CA PHE A 80 -10.69 5.40 -4.27
C PHE A 80 -11.76 6.31 -3.67
N TYR A 81 -11.60 6.63 -2.39
CA TYR A 81 -12.61 7.34 -1.62
C TYR A 81 -12.11 8.68 -1.08
N ARG A 82 -13.01 9.67 -1.05
CA ARG A 82 -12.94 10.86 -0.21
C ARG A 82 -13.71 10.59 1.07
N LEU A 83 -13.09 10.89 2.21
CA LEU A 83 -13.71 10.74 3.54
C LEU A 83 -14.35 12.06 3.98
N ASP A 84 -15.25 11.99 4.97
CA ASP A 84 -15.94 13.17 5.50
C ASP A 84 -14.95 14.16 6.16
N LYS A 85 -13.89 13.66 6.79
CA LYS A 85 -12.82 14.50 7.34
C LYS A 85 -12.08 15.24 6.22
N PRO A 86 -12.01 16.58 6.22
CA PRO A 86 -11.34 17.35 5.17
C PRO A 86 -9.89 16.92 4.95
N GLY A 87 -9.51 16.76 3.68
CA GLY A 87 -8.15 16.38 3.30
C GLY A 87 -7.80 14.91 3.61
N MET A 88 -8.77 14.07 3.96
CA MET A 88 -8.59 12.63 4.10
C MET A 88 -9.19 11.87 2.93
N THR A 89 -8.45 10.84 2.51
CA THR A 89 -8.87 9.91 1.46
C THR A 89 -8.57 8.48 1.88
N ALA A 90 -9.23 7.51 1.26
CA ALA A 90 -8.95 6.10 1.45
C ALA A 90 -8.76 5.40 0.11
N VAL A 91 -7.90 4.39 0.07
CA VAL A 91 -7.77 3.50 -1.08
C VAL A 91 -8.04 2.09 -0.60
N LEU A 92 -9.04 1.44 -1.20
CA LEU A 92 -9.30 0.01 -1.04
C LEU A 92 -8.56 -0.74 -2.15
N TYR A 93 -7.78 -1.74 -1.77
CA TYR A 93 -7.00 -2.52 -2.72
C TYR A 93 -6.86 -3.98 -2.28
N ARG A 94 -6.68 -4.86 -3.27
CA ARG A 94 -6.27 -6.24 -3.05
C ARG A 94 -4.75 -6.30 -2.92
N PRO A 95 -4.20 -6.85 -1.82
CA PRO A 95 -2.75 -7.00 -1.68
C PRO A 95 -2.17 -7.98 -2.72
N LEU A 96 -0.85 -7.92 -2.92
CA LEU A 96 -0.15 -8.97 -3.63
C LEU A 96 -0.21 -10.25 -2.76
N PRO A 97 -0.59 -11.41 -3.31
CA PRO A 97 -0.70 -12.63 -2.51
C PRO A 97 0.70 -13.13 -2.10
N GLY A 98 0.78 -13.69 -0.90
CA GLY A 98 2.03 -14.24 -0.35
C GLY A 98 2.42 -13.58 0.98
N GLU A 99 3.59 -13.97 1.47
CA GLU A 99 4.19 -13.44 2.68
C GLU A 99 5.31 -12.49 2.34
N THR A 100 5.46 -11.43 3.13
CA THR A 100 6.59 -10.53 2.92
C THR A 100 7.92 -11.23 3.20
N LEU A 101 9.00 -10.79 2.55
CA LEU A 101 10.35 -11.30 2.79
C LEU A 101 10.75 -11.16 4.28
N ARG A 102 10.22 -10.16 4.99
CA ARG A 102 10.36 -10.06 6.45
C ARG A 102 9.75 -11.26 7.17
N GLN A 103 8.49 -11.59 6.85
CA GLN A 103 7.78 -12.72 7.48
C GLN A 103 8.45 -14.04 7.15
N ILE A 104 8.93 -14.20 5.91
CA ILE A 104 9.68 -15.39 5.49
C ILE A 104 11.01 -15.47 6.26
N ALA A 105 11.72 -14.35 6.44
CA ALA A 105 12.98 -14.30 7.17
C ALA A 105 12.86 -14.57 8.68
N GLU A 106 11.67 -14.41 9.25
CA GLU A 106 11.38 -14.71 10.65
C GLU A 106 11.10 -16.21 10.90
N LYS A 107 10.96 -17.02 9.84
CA LYS A 107 10.70 -18.46 9.95
C LYS A 107 11.99 -19.27 10.15
N ASN A 108 11.87 -20.36 10.89
CA ASN A 108 12.93 -21.36 11.01
C ASN A 108 13.29 -21.92 9.63
N GLY A 109 14.59 -21.99 9.33
CA GLY A 109 15.10 -22.52 8.05
C GLY A 109 15.21 -21.48 6.93
N PHE A 110 15.04 -20.18 7.22
CA PHE A 110 15.35 -19.14 6.23
C PHE A 110 16.85 -19.08 5.93
N ASP A 111 17.20 -19.09 4.63
CA ASP A 111 18.57 -18.95 4.15
C ASP A 111 18.71 -17.76 3.19
N TRP A 112 19.63 -16.85 3.51
CA TRP A 112 19.98 -15.74 2.63
C TRP A 112 20.67 -16.21 1.34
N THR A 113 21.38 -17.32 1.35
CA THR A 113 22.05 -17.88 0.16
C THR A 113 21.02 -18.20 -0.92
N GLU A 114 19.86 -18.71 -0.54
CA GLU A 114 18.76 -19.02 -1.47
C GLU A 114 17.94 -17.79 -1.89
N ASN A 115 17.76 -16.81 -0.99
CA ASN A 115 16.84 -15.69 -1.19
C ASN A 115 17.50 -14.42 -1.75
N LEU A 116 18.80 -14.22 -1.48
CA LEU A 116 19.54 -13.05 -1.95
C LEU A 116 19.59 -12.94 -3.48
N PRO A 117 19.78 -14.02 -4.27
CA PRO A 117 19.74 -13.93 -5.73
C PRO A 117 18.39 -13.42 -6.26
N LYS A 118 17.27 -13.87 -5.67
CA LYS A 118 15.91 -13.43 -6.05
C LYS A 118 15.70 -11.95 -5.72
N LEU A 119 16.17 -11.51 -4.55
CA LEU A 119 16.11 -10.10 -4.14
C LEU A 119 16.94 -9.21 -5.06
N ILE A 120 18.16 -9.63 -5.42
CA ILE A 120 19.03 -8.92 -6.36
C ILE A 120 18.33 -8.79 -7.71
N GLU A 121 17.74 -9.87 -8.22
CA GLU A 121 17.03 -9.85 -9.51
C GLU A 121 15.83 -8.90 -9.49
N LEU A 122 15.03 -8.91 -8.42
CA LEU A 122 13.95 -7.94 -8.23
C LEU A 122 14.46 -6.49 -8.28
N ILE A 123 15.51 -6.17 -7.52
CA ILE A 123 16.07 -4.81 -7.46
C ILE A 123 16.63 -4.39 -8.83
N ARG A 124 17.36 -5.28 -9.51
CA ARG A 124 17.88 -5.04 -10.86
C ARG A 124 16.74 -4.76 -11.84
N ARG A 125 15.67 -5.57 -11.81
CA ARG A 125 14.50 -5.40 -12.66
C ARG A 125 13.80 -4.06 -12.41
N LEU A 126 13.64 -3.65 -11.15
CA LEU A 126 13.07 -2.35 -10.80
C LEU A 126 13.92 -1.19 -11.38
N HIS A 127 15.24 -1.22 -11.16
CA HIS A 127 16.13 -0.16 -11.65
C HIS A 127 16.23 -0.13 -13.18
N ALA A 128 16.29 -1.28 -13.85
CA ALA A 128 16.27 -1.37 -15.31
C ALA A 128 14.99 -0.79 -15.92
N ALA A 129 13.86 -0.91 -15.21
CA ALA A 129 12.59 -0.30 -15.56
C ALA A 129 12.46 1.19 -15.14
N GLY A 130 13.53 1.81 -14.62
CA GLY A 130 13.54 3.20 -14.18
C GLY A 130 12.78 3.45 -12.87
N ILE A 131 12.49 2.42 -12.08
CA ILE A 131 11.75 2.53 -10.83
C ILE A 131 12.70 2.68 -9.65
N TYR A 132 12.63 3.85 -9.01
CA TYR A 132 13.25 4.07 -7.72
C TYR A 132 12.27 3.78 -6.58
N PHE A 133 12.37 2.60 -5.96
CA PHE A 133 11.50 2.19 -4.86
C PHE A 133 11.96 2.81 -3.53
N ARG A 134 11.55 4.07 -3.28
CA ARG A 134 11.94 4.87 -2.09
C ARG A 134 11.71 4.25 -0.72
N SER A 135 10.80 3.27 -0.62
CA SER A 135 10.48 2.58 0.63
C SER A 135 10.81 1.09 0.54
N LEU A 136 11.83 0.72 -0.23
CA LEU A 136 12.29 -0.66 -0.34
C LEU A 136 12.83 -1.14 1.02
N HIS A 137 12.11 -2.08 1.62
CA HIS A 137 12.50 -2.82 2.81
C HIS A 137 11.83 -4.18 2.80
N LEU A 138 12.32 -5.16 3.56
CA LEU A 138 11.85 -6.56 3.51
C LEU A 138 10.33 -6.71 3.76
N GLY A 139 9.72 -5.81 4.53
CA GLY A 139 8.26 -5.79 4.75
C GLY A 139 7.41 -5.24 3.59
N ASN A 140 8.04 -4.75 2.52
CA ASN A 140 7.37 -4.23 1.31
C ASN A 140 7.67 -5.09 0.08
N ILE A 141 8.36 -6.21 0.28
CA ILE A 141 8.70 -7.20 -0.74
C ILE A 141 7.94 -8.45 -0.35
N VAL A 142 7.21 -9.03 -1.30
CA VAL A 142 6.52 -10.32 -1.18
C VAL A 142 7.17 -11.27 -2.17
#